data_AF-A0A242M523-F1
#
_entry.id   AF-A0A242M523-F1
#
_cell.length_a   1.000
_cell.length_b   1.000
_cell.length_c   1.000
_cell.angle_alpha   90.00
_cell.angle_beta   90.00
_cell.angle_gamma   90.00
#
_symmetry.space_group_name_H-M   'P 1'
#
loop_
_entity.id
_entity.type
_entity.pdbx_description
1 polymer ?
#
loop_
_entity_poly.entity_id
_entity_poly.type
_entity_poly.pdbx_seq_one_letter_code
_entity_poly.pdbx_strand_id
1 'polypeptide(L)'
;MIMFAGGTGELDIDKHGRIKNAKNFVVRSSDLWRERGYGVLLVDALDHRSLRGQRSTAAYAGVIARIVAFARETTRAPLWVLGTSQGSIAAMNAASHAGQNGMAGLILTESVSILGGSHETVFDSHPENVRVPSLVVANRDDQCKVAPPSMANAIAQAIRNARVTVLNVSGGVQHSQDNCGSLTPHGYYGIEDKVVDGIVDWMQKTRP
;
A
#
# COMPACT_ATOMS: atom_id res chain seq x y z
N MET A 1 5.79 7.59 6.33
CA MET A 1 5.09 6.54 5.57
C MET A 1 3.82 6.17 6.30
N ILE A 2 2.65 6.43 5.73
CA ILE A 2 1.38 5.87 6.21
C ILE A 2 1.17 4.56 5.46
N MET A 3 1.07 3.44 6.15
CA MET A 3 1.07 2.12 5.54
C MET A 3 -0.22 1.34 5.83
N PHE A 4 -0.85 0.87 4.75
CA PHE A 4 -2.07 0.09 4.79
C PHE A 4 -1.80 -1.38 4.47
N ALA A 5 -2.15 -2.25 5.41
CA ALA A 5 -2.00 -3.69 5.27
C ALA A 5 -3.08 -4.30 4.35
N GLY A 6 -2.66 -5.31 3.59
CA GLY A 6 -3.53 -6.16 2.79
C GLY A 6 -4.43 -7.11 3.60
N GLY A 7 -5.14 -8.00 2.89
CA GLY A 7 -6.06 -8.94 3.53
C GLY A 7 -7.24 -8.25 4.20
N THR A 8 -7.54 -8.60 5.45
CA THR A 8 -8.63 -7.94 6.20
C THR A 8 -8.24 -6.55 6.69
N GLY A 9 -6.94 -6.25 6.80
CA GLY A 9 -6.41 -5.00 7.35
C GLY A 9 -6.27 -5.01 8.87
N GLU A 10 -6.69 -6.09 9.53
CA GLU A 10 -6.54 -6.27 10.97
C GLU A 10 -5.09 -6.62 11.27
N LEU A 11 -4.36 -5.67 11.84
CA LEU A 11 -3.02 -5.85 12.41
C LEU A 11 -3.11 -6.34 13.87
N ASP A 12 -4.22 -6.03 14.54
CA ASP A 12 -4.47 -6.30 15.96
C ASP A 12 -3.35 -5.72 16.84
N ILE A 13 -3.13 -4.42 16.70
CA ILE A 13 -2.19 -3.66 17.52
C ILE A 13 -2.78 -3.53 18.92
N ASP A 14 -2.13 -4.15 19.91
CA ASP A 14 -2.57 -4.02 21.30
C ASP A 14 -2.12 -2.68 21.92
N LYS A 15 -2.60 -2.40 23.14
CA LYS A 15 -2.29 -1.15 23.87
C LYS A 15 -0.80 -0.94 24.16
N HIS A 16 0.03 -1.96 23.99
CA HIS A 16 1.48 -1.90 24.16
C HIS A 16 2.21 -1.78 22.81
N GLY A 17 1.48 -1.62 21.70
CA GLY A 17 2.02 -1.50 20.36
C GLY A 17 2.42 -2.84 19.73
N ARG A 18 2.12 -3.98 20.36
CA ARG A 18 2.45 -5.29 19.80
C ARG A 18 1.43 -5.67 18.73
N ILE A 19 1.95 -6.10 17.58
CA ILE A 19 1.16 -6.47 16.40
C ILE A 19 1.00 -7.99 16.36
N LYS A 20 -0.24 -8.51 16.38
CA LYS A 20 -0.46 -9.97 16.30
C LYS A 20 -0.31 -10.48 14.88
N ASN A 21 -0.83 -9.76 13.89
CA ASN A 21 -0.80 -10.17 12.49
C ASN A 21 0.47 -9.68 11.78
N ALA A 22 1.63 -10.01 12.36
CA ALA A 22 2.93 -9.50 11.95
C ALA A 22 3.46 -10.05 10.62
N LYS A 23 2.77 -11.00 9.97
CA LYS A 23 3.22 -11.61 8.70
C LYS A 23 3.03 -10.69 7.48
N ASN A 24 2.25 -9.62 7.60
CA ASN A 24 1.96 -8.72 6.48
C ASN A 24 3.23 -8.00 5.98
N PHE A 25 3.38 -7.82 4.67
CA PHE A 25 4.54 -7.16 4.07
C PHE A 25 4.85 -5.79 4.69
N VAL A 26 3.84 -4.93 4.89
CA VAL A 26 4.10 -3.58 5.44
C VAL A 26 4.55 -3.60 6.90
N VAL A 27 4.16 -4.65 7.65
CA VAL A 27 4.60 -4.84 9.04
C VAL A 27 6.01 -5.40 9.06
N ARG A 28 6.26 -6.48 8.30
CA ARG A 28 7.57 -7.14 8.23
C ARG A 28 8.66 -6.23 7.68
N SER A 29 8.33 -5.37 6.74
CA SER A 29 9.27 -4.40 6.17
C SER A 29 9.45 -3.14 7.03
N SER A 30 8.68 -2.96 8.12
CA SER A 30 8.66 -1.68 8.86
C SER A 30 10.02 -1.25 9.42
N ASP A 31 10.88 -2.21 9.82
CA ASP A 31 12.26 -1.93 10.25
C ASP A 31 13.14 -1.42 9.11
N LEU A 32 13.01 -2.02 7.92
CA LEU A 32 13.79 -1.61 6.74
C LEU A 32 13.57 -0.15 6.36
N TRP A 33 12.35 0.36 6.57
CA TRP A 33 12.03 1.78 6.38
C TRP A 33 12.68 2.67 7.45
N ARG A 34 12.66 2.24 8.72
CA ARG A 34 13.28 2.98 9.83
C ARG A 34 14.80 3.07 9.66
N GLU A 35 15.44 1.97 9.28
CA GLU A 35 16.87 1.91 8.99
C GLU A 35 17.28 2.87 7.87
N ARG A 36 16.38 3.13 6.91
CA ARG A 36 16.57 4.09 5.81
C ARG A 36 16.12 5.52 6.17
N GLY A 37 15.81 5.79 7.43
CA GLY A 37 15.47 7.12 7.94
C GLY A 37 14.01 7.55 7.77
N TYR A 38 13.09 6.62 7.47
CA TYR A 38 11.68 6.92 7.31
C TYR A 38 10.87 6.63 8.58
N GLY A 39 10.05 7.60 8.99
CA GLY A 39 9.00 7.37 9.99
C GLY A 39 7.89 6.48 9.44
N VAL A 40 7.41 5.53 10.25
CA VAL A 40 6.36 4.57 9.86
C VAL A 40 5.12 4.75 10.74
N LEU A 41 3.97 4.90 10.10
CA LEU A 41 2.64 4.85 10.71
C LEU A 41 1.90 3.65 10.10
N LEU A 42 1.77 2.57 10.87
CA LEU A 42 0.98 1.40 10.49
C LEU A 42 -0.49 1.66 10.84
N VAL A 43 -1.39 1.43 9.88
CA VAL A 43 -2.83 1.62 10.07
C VAL A 43 -3.49 0.28 10.33
N ASP A 44 -4.11 0.13 11.50
CA ASP A 44 -4.93 -1.02 11.86
C ASP A 44 -6.38 -0.84 11.39
N ALA A 45 -7.12 -1.95 11.33
CA ALA A 45 -8.55 -1.96 11.13
C ALA A 45 -9.30 -1.29 12.27
N LEU A 46 -10.44 -0.68 11.94
CA LEU A 46 -11.31 -0.06 12.94
C LEU A 46 -12.11 -1.13 13.68
N ASP A 47 -12.16 -1.02 15.01
CA ASP A 47 -12.96 -1.87 15.90
C ASP A 47 -12.73 -3.38 15.70
N HIS A 48 -11.53 -3.80 15.29
CA HIS A 48 -11.23 -5.20 14.93
C HIS A 48 -12.20 -5.77 13.88
N ARG A 49 -12.63 -4.94 12.92
CA ARG A 49 -13.49 -5.36 11.82
C ARG A 49 -12.72 -5.36 10.51
N SER A 50 -12.81 -6.48 9.79
CA SER A 50 -12.31 -6.58 8.42
C SER A 50 -12.78 -5.41 7.55
N LEU A 51 -11.82 -4.79 6.86
CA LEU A 51 -12.06 -3.68 5.93
C LEU A 51 -12.36 -4.14 4.49
N ARG A 52 -12.50 -5.45 4.24
CA ARG A 52 -12.84 -5.98 2.90
C ARG A 52 -14.13 -5.36 2.38
N GLY A 53 -14.09 -4.79 1.19
CA GLY A 53 -15.24 -4.12 0.55
C GLY A 53 -15.54 -2.74 1.11
N GLN A 54 -14.65 -2.18 1.93
CA GLN A 54 -14.86 -0.88 2.60
C GLN A 54 -13.79 0.15 2.20
N ARG A 55 -12.66 -0.27 1.63
CA ARG A 55 -11.48 0.60 1.47
C ARG A 55 -11.64 1.65 0.40
N SER A 56 -12.44 1.38 -0.63
CA SER A 56 -12.74 2.33 -1.72
C SER A 56 -13.81 3.38 -1.33
N THR A 57 -14.51 3.20 -0.20
CA THR A 57 -15.66 4.04 0.15
C THR A 57 -15.27 5.46 0.59
N ALA A 58 -16.19 6.41 0.38
CA ALA A 58 -16.07 7.77 0.91
C ALA A 58 -16.06 7.82 2.46
N ALA A 59 -16.75 6.88 3.11
CA ALA A 59 -16.73 6.75 4.56
C ALA A 59 -15.32 6.44 5.07
N TYR A 60 -14.62 5.50 4.43
CA TYR A 60 -13.24 5.19 4.77
C TYR A 60 -12.26 6.30 4.36
N ALA A 61 -12.54 7.04 3.29
CA ALA A 61 -11.78 8.26 2.95
C ALA A 61 -11.79 9.28 4.11
N GLY A 62 -12.93 9.46 4.79
CA GLY A 62 -13.04 10.30 5.98
C GLY A 62 -12.22 9.81 7.17
N VAL A 63 -12.07 8.50 7.33
CA VAL A 63 -11.18 7.89 8.34
C VAL A 63 -9.73 8.17 7.99
N ILE A 64 -9.33 7.94 6.73
CA ILE A 64 -7.98 8.22 6.24
C ILE A 64 -7.61 9.68 6.44
N ALA A 65 -8.52 10.63 6.17
CA ALA A 65 -8.28 12.05 6.39
C ALA A 65 -7.89 12.36 7.84
N ARG A 66 -8.50 11.69 8.83
CA ARG A 66 -8.14 11.82 10.26
C ARG A 66 -6.76 11.23 10.55
N ILE A 67 -6.42 10.10 9.94
CA ILE A 67 -5.08 9.49 10.06
C ILE A 67 -4.01 10.42 9.49
N VAL A 68 -4.28 11.04 8.34
CA VAL A 68 -3.37 12.03 7.72
C VAL A 68 -3.21 13.26 8.61
N ALA A 69 -4.30 13.77 9.20
CA ALA A 69 -4.25 14.88 10.14
C ALA A 69 -3.37 14.56 11.35
N PHE A 70 -3.59 13.40 11.99
CA PHE A 70 -2.76 12.91 13.09
C PHE A 70 -1.27 12.79 12.70
N ALA A 71 -0.97 12.27 11.50
CA ALA A 71 0.40 12.19 11.02
C ALA A 71 1.05 13.57 10.89
N ARG A 72 0.31 14.58 10.41
CA ARG A 72 0.79 15.98 10.29
C ARG A 72 1.03 16.65 11.63
N GLU A 73 0.27 16.29 12.67
CA GLU A 73 0.51 16.77 14.04
C GLU A 73 1.79 16.16 14.63
N THR A 74 2.14 14.96 14.20
CA THR A 74 3.29 14.21 14.75
C THR A 74 4.60 14.51 14.02
N THR A 75 4.56 14.97 12.76
CA THR A 75 5.77 15.25 11.97
C THR A 75 5.57 16.34 10.92
N ARG A 76 6.66 17.04 10.59
CA ARG A 76 6.75 17.97 9.46
C ARG A 76 7.33 17.32 8.20
N ALA A 77 7.73 16.05 8.27
CA ALA A 77 8.28 15.34 7.13
C ALA A 77 7.23 15.15 6.01
N PRO A 78 7.66 15.06 4.74
CA PRO A 78 6.75 14.76 3.64
C PRO A 78 6.00 13.43 3.87
N LEU A 79 4.68 13.46 3.71
CA LEU A 79 3.82 12.29 3.94
C LEU A 79 3.66 11.48 2.67
N TRP A 80 4.12 10.23 2.71
CA TRP A 80 3.92 9.23 1.66
C TRP A 80 2.91 8.20 2.13
N VAL A 81 2.08 7.71 1.22
CA VAL A 81 1.15 6.61 1.50
C VAL A 81 1.57 5.36 0.74
N LEU A 82 1.50 4.22 1.41
CA LEU A 82 1.84 2.92 0.85
C LEU A 82 0.75 1.92 1.19
N GLY A 83 0.33 1.13 0.22
CA GLY A 83 -0.58 0.00 0.45
C GLY A 83 -0.12 -1.26 -0.26
N THR A 84 -0.36 -2.41 0.36
CA THR A 84 -0.09 -3.73 -0.23
C THR A 84 -1.36 -4.52 -0.44
N SER A 85 -1.51 -5.22 -1.58
CA SER A 85 -2.69 -6.04 -1.85
C SER A 85 -3.98 -5.23 -1.68
N GLN A 86 -4.95 -5.70 -0.90
CA GLN A 86 -6.15 -4.91 -0.60
C GLN A 86 -5.85 -3.55 0.07
N GLY A 87 -4.75 -3.42 0.81
CA GLY A 87 -4.32 -2.15 1.40
C GLY A 87 -3.98 -1.09 0.35
N SER A 88 -3.64 -1.49 -0.89
CA SER A 88 -3.40 -0.55 -1.98
C SER A 88 -4.67 0.18 -2.42
N ILE A 89 -5.85 -0.39 -2.18
CA ILE A 89 -7.16 0.27 -2.38
C ILE A 89 -7.29 1.44 -1.41
N ALA A 90 -6.95 1.24 -0.14
CA ALA A 90 -6.94 2.30 0.86
C ALA A 90 -5.90 3.40 0.52
N ALA A 91 -4.71 3.02 0.09
CA ALA A 91 -3.67 3.96 -0.33
C ALA A 91 -4.09 4.79 -1.55
N MET A 92 -4.70 4.16 -2.55
CA MET A 92 -5.29 4.86 -3.70
C MET A 92 -6.36 5.84 -3.24
N ASN A 93 -7.30 5.41 -2.40
CA ASN A 93 -8.36 6.25 -1.87
C ASN A 93 -7.78 7.48 -1.12
N ALA A 94 -6.74 7.27 -0.32
CA ALA A 94 -6.01 8.34 0.36
C ALA A 94 -5.49 9.40 -0.62
N ALA A 95 -4.79 8.96 -1.66
CA ALA A 95 -4.19 9.86 -2.66
C ALA A 95 -5.24 10.55 -3.53
N SER A 96 -6.36 9.89 -3.84
CA SER A 96 -7.49 10.44 -4.60
C SER A 96 -8.18 11.59 -3.87
N HIS A 97 -8.14 11.59 -2.53
CA HIS A 97 -8.76 12.63 -1.69
C HIS A 97 -7.75 13.63 -1.09
N ALA A 98 -6.46 13.46 -1.34
CA ALA A 98 -5.41 14.31 -0.77
C ALA A 98 -5.37 15.73 -1.37
N GLY A 99 -5.81 15.89 -2.63
CA GLY A 99 -5.52 17.10 -3.41
C GLY A 99 -4.03 17.23 -3.78
N GLN A 100 -3.66 18.26 -4.53
CA GLN A 100 -2.33 18.38 -5.16
C GLN A 100 -1.15 18.43 -4.16
N ASN A 101 -1.36 18.93 -2.94
CA ASN A 101 -0.31 19.10 -1.93
C ASN A 101 -0.59 18.34 -0.62
N GLY A 102 -1.56 17.42 -0.65
CA GLY A 102 -1.95 16.66 0.54
C GLY A 102 -0.94 15.58 0.92
N MET A 103 -0.13 15.10 -0.03
CA MET A 103 0.84 14.02 0.14
C MET A 103 2.02 14.22 -0.80
N ALA A 104 3.18 13.65 -0.44
CA ALA A 104 4.38 13.63 -1.28
C ALA A 104 4.31 12.59 -2.40
N GLY A 105 3.56 11.50 -2.19
CA GLY A 105 3.34 10.50 -3.23
C GLY A 105 2.60 9.25 -2.76
N LEU A 106 2.20 8.45 -3.75
CA LEU A 106 1.44 7.21 -3.63
C LEU A 106 2.30 6.02 -4.02
N ILE A 107 2.33 4.97 -3.19
CA ILE A 107 3.02 3.71 -3.48
C ILE A 107 2.02 2.56 -3.38
N LEU A 108 1.89 1.81 -4.47
CA LEU A 108 0.98 0.68 -4.61
C LEU A 108 1.80 -0.58 -4.83
N THR A 109 1.66 -1.57 -3.97
CA THR A 109 2.43 -2.83 -4.04
C THR A 109 1.49 -4.03 -4.17
N GLU A 110 1.73 -4.92 -5.13
CA GLU A 110 0.89 -6.08 -5.48
C GLU A 110 -0.61 -5.78 -5.42
N SER A 111 -1.05 -4.77 -6.16
CA SER A 111 -2.38 -4.20 -6.01
C SER A 111 -3.51 -5.13 -6.45
N VAL A 112 -4.58 -5.19 -5.66
CA VAL A 112 -5.81 -5.89 -6.07
C VAL A 112 -6.49 -5.10 -7.19
N SER A 113 -6.42 -5.65 -8.40
CA SER A 113 -6.88 -5.04 -9.65
C SER A 113 -7.90 -5.89 -10.40
N ILE A 114 -8.17 -7.11 -9.94
CA ILE A 114 -9.23 -7.98 -10.43
C ILE A 114 -10.19 -8.26 -9.28
N LEU A 115 -11.49 -8.23 -9.56
CA LEU A 115 -12.54 -8.41 -8.57
C LEU A 115 -12.40 -9.79 -7.89
N GLY A 116 -12.21 -9.78 -6.58
CA GLY A 116 -12.20 -10.96 -5.72
C GLY A 116 -13.40 -10.99 -4.77
N GLY A 117 -13.34 -11.83 -3.74
CA GLY A 117 -14.39 -11.93 -2.72
C GLY A 117 -14.55 -10.70 -1.82
N SER A 118 -13.73 -9.65 -1.99
CA SER A 118 -13.90 -8.36 -1.32
C SER A 118 -14.74 -7.37 -2.14
N HIS A 119 -15.08 -7.73 -3.38
CA HIS A 119 -15.94 -6.93 -4.27
C HIS A 119 -15.49 -5.48 -4.48
N GLU A 120 -14.18 -5.22 -4.36
CA GLU A 120 -13.54 -3.94 -4.67
C GLU A 120 -12.13 -4.16 -5.22
N THR A 121 -11.63 -3.17 -5.94
CA THR A 121 -10.30 -3.10 -6.55
C THR A 121 -9.72 -1.69 -6.38
N VAL A 122 -8.46 -1.50 -6.74
CA VAL A 122 -7.85 -0.17 -6.77
C VAL A 122 -8.55 0.81 -7.71
N PHE A 123 -9.26 0.33 -8.73
CA PHE A 123 -9.98 1.18 -9.68
C PHE A 123 -11.23 1.82 -9.08
N ASP A 124 -11.82 1.20 -8.06
CA ASP A 124 -12.99 1.75 -7.34
C ASP A 124 -12.61 2.93 -6.44
N SER A 125 -11.31 3.18 -6.25
CA SER A 125 -10.78 4.27 -5.42
C SER A 125 -10.47 5.54 -6.23
N HIS A 126 -11.11 5.72 -7.38
CA HIS A 126 -11.02 6.92 -8.21
C HIS A 126 -9.58 7.35 -8.59
N PRO A 127 -8.77 6.46 -9.19
CA PRO A 127 -7.38 6.78 -9.58
C PRO A 127 -7.25 8.03 -10.45
N GLU A 128 -8.28 8.40 -11.21
CA GLU A 128 -8.36 9.64 -11.98
C GLU A 128 -8.27 10.91 -11.11
N ASN A 129 -8.57 10.82 -9.82
CA ASN A 129 -8.48 11.94 -8.88
C ASN A 129 -7.11 12.08 -8.23
N VAL A 130 -6.22 11.09 -8.38
CA VAL A 130 -4.84 11.18 -7.89
C VAL A 130 -4.09 12.30 -8.63
N ARG A 131 -3.39 13.15 -7.85
CA ARG A 131 -2.60 14.29 -8.35
C ARG A 131 -1.13 14.26 -7.90
N VAL A 132 -0.73 13.24 -7.14
CA VAL A 132 0.61 13.12 -6.57
C VAL A 132 1.43 12.09 -7.34
N PRO A 133 2.77 12.24 -7.40
CA PRO A 133 3.63 11.24 -8.02
C PRO A 133 3.36 9.83 -7.46
N SER A 134 3.27 8.86 -8.35
CA SER A 134 2.81 7.52 -8.00
C SER A 134 3.78 6.42 -8.46
N LEU A 135 3.92 5.39 -7.65
CA LEU A 135 4.69 4.18 -7.95
C LEU A 135 3.77 2.96 -7.87
N VAL A 136 3.74 2.18 -8.94
CA VAL A 136 3.14 0.84 -8.96
C VAL A 136 4.26 -0.18 -8.94
N VAL A 137 4.34 -1.00 -7.90
CA VAL A 137 5.28 -2.11 -7.78
C VAL A 137 4.54 -3.41 -8.08
N ALA A 138 5.10 -4.20 -8.99
CA ALA A 138 4.56 -5.49 -9.38
C ALA A 138 5.66 -6.54 -9.44
N ASN A 139 5.43 -7.68 -8.81
CA ASN A 139 6.34 -8.81 -8.77
C ASN A 139 6.00 -9.78 -9.88
N ARG A 140 6.90 -9.99 -10.84
CA ARG A 140 6.69 -10.91 -11.96
C ARG A 140 6.36 -12.34 -11.53
N ASP A 141 6.77 -12.74 -10.33
CA ASP A 141 6.53 -14.07 -9.78
C ASP A 141 5.29 -14.15 -8.88
N ASP A 142 4.51 -13.08 -8.75
CA ASP A 142 3.22 -13.11 -8.06
C ASP A 142 2.19 -13.92 -8.86
N GLN A 143 1.62 -14.92 -8.19
CA GLN A 143 0.59 -15.81 -8.71
C GLN A 143 -0.80 -15.54 -8.10
N CYS A 144 -0.96 -14.45 -7.36
CA CYS A 144 -2.23 -14.04 -6.80
C CYS A 144 -3.21 -13.63 -7.90
N LYS A 145 -4.30 -14.38 -8.04
CA LYS A 145 -5.29 -14.21 -9.12
C LYS A 145 -5.97 -12.84 -9.16
N VAL A 146 -6.00 -12.12 -8.04
CA VAL A 146 -6.64 -10.80 -7.93
C VAL A 146 -5.67 -9.62 -8.09
N ALA A 147 -4.36 -9.89 -8.08
CA ALA A 147 -3.30 -8.89 -8.17
C ALA A 147 -2.25 -9.25 -9.24
N PRO A 148 -2.64 -9.67 -10.46
CA PRO A 148 -1.68 -10.16 -11.42
C PRO A 148 -0.72 -9.04 -11.88
N PRO A 149 0.58 -9.33 -12.07
CA PRO A 149 1.57 -8.32 -12.47
C PRO A 149 1.26 -7.65 -13.81
N SER A 150 0.53 -8.34 -14.70
CA SER A 150 0.07 -7.83 -15.98
C SER A 150 -0.83 -6.58 -15.86
N MET A 151 -1.46 -6.36 -14.70
CA MET A 151 -2.33 -5.20 -14.47
C MET A 151 -1.58 -3.94 -14.03
N ALA A 152 -0.27 -4.01 -13.76
CA ALA A 152 0.51 -2.86 -13.29
C ALA A 152 0.42 -1.63 -14.23
N ASN A 153 0.51 -1.86 -15.54
CA ASN A 153 0.37 -0.79 -16.53
C ASN A 153 -1.05 -0.23 -16.61
N ALA A 154 -2.09 -1.07 -16.43
CA ALA A 154 -3.47 -0.61 -16.41
C ALA A 154 -3.76 0.28 -15.20
N ILE A 155 -3.23 -0.07 -14.02
CA ILE A 155 -3.30 0.77 -12.82
C ILE A 155 -2.60 2.10 -13.06
N ALA A 156 -1.39 2.08 -13.64
CA ALA A 156 -0.65 3.29 -13.94
C ALA A 156 -1.38 4.22 -14.93
N GLN A 157 -2.01 3.65 -15.97
CA GLN A 157 -2.80 4.42 -16.95
C GLN A 157 -4.08 5.01 -16.36
N ALA A 158 -4.65 4.39 -15.32
CA ALA A 158 -5.84 4.91 -14.65
C ALA A 158 -5.56 6.20 -13.87
N ILE A 159 -4.33 6.37 -13.37
CA ILE A 159 -3.85 7.62 -12.75
C ILE A 159 -3.45 8.61 -13.85
N ARG A 160 -4.41 9.41 -14.31
CA ARG A 160 -4.26 10.26 -15.50
C ARG A 160 -3.65 11.64 -15.24
N ASN A 161 -3.62 12.07 -13.98
CA ASN A 161 -3.30 13.46 -13.62
C ASN A 161 -2.02 13.60 -12.78
N ALA A 162 -1.15 12.59 -12.82
CA ALA A 162 0.13 12.59 -12.15
C ALA A 162 1.16 11.74 -12.91
N ARG A 163 2.45 11.96 -12.64
CA ARG A 163 3.50 11.06 -13.14
C ARG A 163 3.42 9.73 -12.41
N VAL A 164 3.37 8.64 -13.16
CA VAL A 164 3.38 7.28 -12.62
C VAL A 164 4.61 6.52 -13.12
N THR A 165 5.25 5.78 -12.21
CA THR A 165 6.32 4.84 -12.53
C THR A 165 5.85 3.42 -12.22
N VAL A 166 6.19 2.47 -13.09
CA VAL A 166 5.99 1.04 -12.83
C VAL A 166 7.35 0.42 -12.52
N LEU A 167 7.50 -0.10 -11.30
CA LEU A 167 8.67 -0.86 -10.88
C LEU A 167 8.34 -2.34 -10.91
N ASN A 168 8.97 -3.06 -11.85
CA ASN A 168 8.87 -4.52 -11.90
C ASN A 168 9.98 -5.14 -11.06
N VAL A 169 9.60 -6.01 -10.13
CA VAL A 169 10.52 -6.85 -9.37
C VAL A 169 10.29 -8.33 -9.73
N SER A 170 11.16 -9.19 -9.23
CA SER A 170 11.09 -10.64 -9.40
C SER A 170 11.80 -11.29 -8.23
N GLY A 171 11.27 -12.44 -7.83
CA GLY A 171 11.71 -13.29 -6.73
C GLY A 171 10.66 -13.44 -5.64
N GLY A 172 11.10 -14.05 -4.55
CA GLY A 172 10.27 -14.36 -3.40
C GLY A 172 10.15 -15.86 -3.19
N VAL A 173 9.92 -16.26 -1.96
CA VAL A 173 9.82 -17.67 -1.55
C VAL A 173 8.35 -18.01 -1.34
N GLN A 174 7.88 -19.09 -1.95
CA GLN A 174 6.55 -19.63 -1.71
C GLN A 174 6.53 -20.41 -0.39
N HIS A 175 5.90 -19.84 0.65
CA HIS A 175 5.80 -20.46 1.98
C HIS A 175 4.34 -20.58 2.47
N SER A 176 3.40 -20.50 1.54
CA SER A 176 1.95 -20.68 1.74
C SER A 176 1.36 -21.44 0.54
N GLN A 177 0.25 -22.14 0.73
CA GLN A 177 -0.51 -22.72 -0.38
C GLN A 177 -1.40 -21.70 -1.08
N ASP A 178 -1.81 -20.65 -0.36
CA ASP A 178 -2.49 -19.50 -0.95
C ASP A 178 -1.46 -18.58 -1.60
N ASN A 179 -1.52 -18.46 -2.93
CA ASN A 179 -0.66 -17.57 -3.72
C ASN A 179 -0.79 -16.10 -3.31
N CYS A 180 -1.93 -15.68 -2.77
CA CYS A 180 -2.16 -14.33 -2.24
C CYS A 180 -1.66 -14.16 -0.78
N GLY A 181 -1.00 -15.17 -0.21
CA GLY A 181 -0.50 -15.14 1.17
C GLY A 181 0.65 -14.14 1.38
N SER A 182 0.81 -13.61 2.59
CA SER A 182 1.87 -12.64 2.88
C SER A 182 3.29 -13.25 2.92
N LEU A 183 3.40 -14.58 2.95
CA LEU A 183 4.67 -15.32 2.92
C LEU A 183 4.84 -16.03 1.56
N THR A 184 4.59 -15.30 0.47
CA THR A 184 4.75 -15.74 -0.92
C THR A 184 5.40 -14.60 -1.73
N PRO A 185 5.68 -14.77 -3.03
CA PRO A 185 6.02 -13.66 -3.92
C PRO A 185 5.03 -12.46 -3.86
N HIS A 186 3.74 -12.70 -3.61
CA HIS A 186 2.74 -11.64 -3.39
C HIS A 186 3.07 -10.73 -2.19
N GLY A 187 3.66 -11.31 -1.14
CA GLY A 187 4.12 -10.58 0.04
C GLY A 187 5.62 -10.25 0.01
N TYR A 188 6.26 -10.38 -1.15
CA TYR A 188 7.70 -10.21 -1.37
C TYR A 188 8.57 -11.04 -0.43
N TYR A 189 8.11 -12.24 -0.04
CA TYR A 189 8.74 -12.99 1.04
C TYR A 189 10.19 -13.36 0.73
N GLY A 190 11.15 -12.87 1.51
CA GLY A 190 12.58 -13.11 1.31
C GLY A 190 13.27 -12.17 0.32
N ILE A 191 12.55 -11.20 -0.24
CA ILE A 191 13.12 -10.15 -1.12
C ILE A 191 12.69 -8.74 -0.68
N GLU A 192 12.23 -8.58 0.56
CA GLU A 192 11.68 -7.32 1.08
C GLU A 192 12.69 -6.17 0.99
N ASP A 193 13.95 -6.43 1.29
CA ASP A 193 15.05 -5.45 1.24
C ASP A 193 15.20 -4.85 -0.16
N LYS A 194 15.29 -5.72 -1.19
CA LYS A 194 15.34 -5.34 -2.61
C LYS A 194 14.13 -4.49 -3.02
N VAL A 195 12.94 -4.82 -2.52
CA VAL A 195 11.70 -4.09 -2.84
C VAL A 195 11.69 -2.72 -2.16
N VAL A 196 12.04 -2.65 -0.88
CA VAL A 196 12.12 -1.41 -0.13
C VAL A 196 13.19 -0.48 -0.74
N ASP A 197 14.36 -1.01 -1.12
CA ASP A 197 15.40 -0.24 -1.80
C ASP A 197 14.90 0.36 -3.12
N GLY A 198 14.25 -0.44 -3.96
CA GLY A 198 13.70 0.07 -5.22
C GLY A 198 12.68 1.18 -5.02
N ILE A 199 11.86 1.10 -3.97
CA ILE A 199 10.90 2.15 -3.63
C ILE A 199 11.61 3.39 -3.09
N VAL A 200 12.58 3.24 -2.19
CA VAL A 200 13.35 4.35 -1.60
C VAL A 200 14.13 5.10 -2.68
N ASP A 201 14.78 4.39 -3.59
CA ASP A 201 15.45 4.96 -4.75
C ASP A 201 14.51 5.80 -5.61
N TRP A 202 13.30 5.31 -5.85
CA TRP A 202 12.28 6.05 -6.58
C TRP A 202 11.84 7.30 -5.80
N MET A 203 11.57 7.18 -4.50
CA MET A 203 11.17 8.32 -3.65
C MET A 203 12.23 9.41 -3.64
N GLN A 204 13.51 9.05 -3.52
CA GLN A 204 14.63 10.00 -3.50
C GLN A 204 14.80 10.76 -4.84
N LYS A 205 14.48 10.10 -5.96
CA LYS A 205 14.49 10.70 -7.30
C LYS A 205 13.24 11.54 -7.58
N THR A 206 12.15 11.29 -6.85
CA THR A 206 10.84 11.93 -7.01
C THR A 206 10.65 13.09 -6.04
N ARG A 207 11.72 13.86 -5.74
CA ARG A 207 11.64 14.97 -4.79
C ARG A 207 10.43 15.87 -5.15
N PRO A 208 9.55 16.18 -4.18
CA PRO A 208 8.44 17.11 -4.40
C PRO A 208 8.94 18.50 -4.79
#